data_AF-A0A392QDA5-F1
#
_entry.id   AF-A0A392QDA5-F1
#
_cell.length_a   1.000
_cell.length_b   1.000
_cell.length_c   1.000
_cell.angle_alpha   90.00
_cell.angle_beta   90.00
_cell.angle_gamma   90.00
#
_symmetry.space_group_name_H-M   'P 1'
#
loop_
_entity.id
_entity.type
_entity.pdbx_description
1 polymer ?
#
loop_
_entity_poly.entity_id
_entity_poly.type
_entity_poly.pdbx_seq_one_letter_code
_entity_poly.pdbx_strand_id
1 'polypeptide(L)'
;PKFCRECCCILCKKAVDSTHGGNSYILCEEKHGDNICGHLCHLECAFQIYKAGTLRGVFDLDAEYFCWRCNAKTKLISHVNKLLLASEAIDSDDDVKEKMLNLGINLLRGSEKAAAKELMGRIALAMSKLKPGTNTEDILNVADEVRAHFFRYMLC
;
A
#
# COMPACT_ATOMS: atom_id res chain seq x y z
N PRO A 1 2.68 -24.03 19.51
CA PRO A 1 2.29 -22.59 19.41
C PRO A 1 0.88 -22.45 18.80
N LYS A 2 -0.07 -21.86 19.54
CA LYS A 2 -1.46 -21.69 19.05
C LYS A 2 -1.47 -20.67 17.92
N PHE A 3 -1.73 -21.14 16.70
CA PHE A 3 -1.83 -20.32 15.49
C PHE A 3 -3.09 -19.45 15.59
N CYS A 4 -2.93 -18.16 15.89
CA CYS A 4 -4.05 -17.24 15.85
C CYS A 4 -4.34 -16.86 14.39
N ARG A 5 -5.44 -17.39 13.84
CA ARG A 5 -5.89 -17.06 12.48
C ARG A 5 -6.25 -15.57 12.32
N GLU A 6 -6.54 -14.90 13.43
CA GLU A 6 -6.87 -13.48 13.48
C GLU A 6 -5.63 -12.58 13.47
N CYS A 7 -4.42 -13.13 13.64
CA CYS A 7 -3.15 -12.38 13.59
C CYS A 7 -2.37 -12.62 12.29
N CYS A 8 -3.00 -13.21 11.28
CA CYS A 8 -2.35 -13.63 10.04
C CYS A 8 -2.97 -12.93 8.83
N CYS A 9 -2.13 -12.67 7.83
CA CYS A 9 -2.57 -12.16 6.54
C CYS A 9 -3.51 -13.16 5.87
N ILE A 10 -4.69 -12.69 5.46
CA ILE A 10 -5.72 -13.49 4.81
C ILE A 10 -5.23 -14.12 3.49
N LEU A 11 -4.24 -13.51 2.84
CA LEU A 11 -3.73 -13.95 1.54
C LEU A 11 -2.62 -14.99 1.69
N CYS A 12 -1.53 -14.65 2.38
CA CYS A 12 -0.34 -15.52 2.46
C CYS A 12 -0.32 -16.44 3.70
N LYS A 13 -1.29 -16.30 4.61
CA LYS A 13 -1.43 -17.05 5.87
C LYS A 13 -0.24 -16.91 6.83
N LYS A 14 0.67 -15.96 6.60
CA LYS A 14 1.78 -15.63 7.51
C LYS A 14 1.34 -14.59 8.54
N ALA A 15 1.99 -14.60 9.71
CA ALA A 15 1.77 -13.60 10.74
C ALA A 15 2.05 -12.18 10.21
N VAL A 16 1.26 -11.22 10.66
CA VAL A 16 1.59 -9.81 10.44
C VAL A 16 2.49 -9.30 11.55
N ASP A 17 3.38 -8.38 11.19
CA ASP A 17 4.31 -7.79 12.15
C ASP A 17 3.77 -6.46 12.67
N SER A 18 3.68 -6.33 13.99
CA SER A 18 3.23 -5.12 14.68
C SER A 18 4.37 -4.26 15.23
N THR A 19 5.64 -4.69 15.10
CA THR A 19 6.81 -3.99 15.69
C THR A 19 6.96 -2.53 15.24
N HIS A 20 6.38 -2.16 14.09
CA HIS A 20 6.45 -0.80 13.53
C HIS A 20 5.07 -0.12 13.48
N GLY A 21 4.29 -0.22 14.55
CA GLY A 21 2.98 0.45 14.67
C GLY A 21 1.89 -0.09 13.74
N GLY A 22 2.06 -1.32 13.24
CA GLY A 22 1.08 -1.97 12.37
C GLY A 22 0.99 -1.39 10.94
N ASN A 23 2.01 -0.66 10.50
CA ASN A 23 2.03 -0.03 9.19
C ASN A 23 2.28 -1.01 8.03
N SER A 24 2.58 -2.28 8.30
CA SER A 24 2.86 -3.31 7.28
C SER A 24 1.61 -4.05 6.80
N TYR A 25 0.43 -3.74 7.35
CA TYR A 25 -0.82 -4.45 7.06
C TYR A 25 -2.06 -3.54 7.09
N ILE A 26 -3.15 -4.04 6.52
CA ILE A 26 -4.49 -3.47 6.55
C ILE A 26 -5.34 -4.35 7.49
N LEU A 27 -6.04 -3.71 8.43
CA LEU A 27 -7.11 -4.32 9.22
C LEU A 27 -8.45 -3.95 8.59
N CYS A 28 -9.29 -4.94 8.29
CA CYS A 28 -10.64 -4.68 7.81
C CYS A 28 -11.56 -4.30 8.98
N GLU A 29 -11.92 -3.02 9.06
CA GLU A 29 -12.76 -2.45 10.13
C GLU A 29 -14.26 -2.41 9.79
N GLU A 30 -14.69 -3.10 8.72
CA GLU A 30 -16.11 -3.15 8.33
C GLU A 30 -16.97 -3.70 9.47
N LYS A 31 -18.05 -2.99 9.82
CA LYS A 31 -18.94 -3.37 10.92
C LYS A 31 -20.00 -4.38 10.46
N HIS A 32 -20.22 -5.39 11.30
CA HIS A 32 -21.26 -6.39 11.17
C HIS A 32 -21.98 -6.51 12.52
N GLY A 33 -22.98 -5.65 12.73
CA GLY A 33 -23.62 -5.48 14.04
C GLY A 33 -22.64 -4.93 15.07
N ASP A 34 -22.47 -5.64 16.18
CA ASP A 34 -21.56 -5.25 17.27
C ASP A 34 -20.09 -5.64 17.03
N ASN A 35 -19.80 -6.36 15.94
CA ASN A 35 -18.46 -6.85 15.62
C ASN A 35 -17.88 -6.17 14.37
N ILE A 36 -16.56 -6.20 14.21
CA ILE A 36 -15.89 -5.83 12.95
C ILE A 36 -15.41 -7.09 12.22
N CYS A 37 -15.18 -6.98 10.91
CA CYS A 37 -14.63 -8.07 10.09
C CYS A 37 -13.27 -8.56 10.64
N GLY A 38 -12.38 -7.65 11.02
CA GLY A 38 -11.16 -7.98 11.77
C GLY A 38 -10.05 -8.67 10.99
N HIS A 39 -10.16 -8.82 9.66
CA HIS A 39 -9.16 -9.55 8.87
C HIS A 39 -7.96 -8.69 8.57
N LEU A 40 -6.78 -9.30 8.69
CA LEU A 40 -5.51 -8.67 8.40
C LEU A 40 -5.04 -9.03 6.99
N CYS A 41 -4.37 -8.11 6.32
CA CYS A 41 -3.73 -8.34 5.03
C CYS A 41 -2.41 -7.56 4.99
N HIS A 42 -1.28 -8.21 4.70
CA HIS A 42 -0.04 -7.47 4.45
C HIS A 42 -0.26 -6.51 3.28
N LEU A 43 0.24 -5.29 3.40
CA LEU A 43 0.15 -4.29 2.34
C LEU A 43 0.82 -4.77 1.05
N GLU A 44 1.97 -5.46 1.17
CA GLU A 44 2.63 -6.07 0.01
C GLU A 44 1.75 -7.14 -0.64
N CYS A 45 1.06 -7.97 0.14
CA CYS A 45 0.16 -8.99 -0.41
C CYS A 45 -1.03 -8.34 -1.12
N ALA A 46 -1.63 -7.30 -0.54
CA ALA A 46 -2.68 -6.51 -1.16
C ALA A 46 -2.21 -5.90 -2.50
N PHE A 47 -1.00 -5.34 -2.50
CA PHE A 47 -0.38 -4.74 -3.69
C PHE A 47 -0.06 -5.77 -4.78
N GLN A 48 0.44 -6.96 -4.41
CA GLN A 48 0.73 -8.01 -5.39
C GLN A 48 -0.53 -8.52 -6.08
N ILE A 49 -1.67 -8.62 -5.38
CA ILE A 49 -2.95 -8.95 -6.03
C ILE A 49 -3.38 -7.85 -7.01
N TYR A 50 -3.19 -6.58 -6.64
CA TYR A 50 -3.43 -5.46 -7.54
C TYR A 50 -2.57 -5.54 -8.81
N LYS A 51 -1.28 -5.91 -8.67
CA LYS A 51 -0.33 -6.07 -9.78
C LYS A 51 -0.56 -7.33 -10.64
N ALA A 52 -0.92 -8.46 -10.03
CA ALA A 52 -1.07 -9.75 -10.71
C ALA A 52 -2.34 -9.84 -11.60
N GLY A 53 -2.97 -8.71 -11.92
CA GLY A 53 -4.06 -8.63 -12.89
C GLY A 53 -5.40 -9.18 -12.43
N THR A 54 -5.53 -9.71 -11.20
CA THR A 54 -6.77 -10.35 -10.75
C THR A 54 -7.89 -9.35 -10.44
N LEU A 55 -7.57 -8.07 -10.23
CA LEU A 55 -8.57 -7.05 -9.84
C LEU A 55 -8.77 -5.93 -10.87
N ARG A 56 -7.95 -5.84 -11.92
CA ARG A 56 -7.92 -4.69 -12.85
C ARG A 56 -9.07 -4.65 -13.88
N GLY A 57 -10.15 -5.40 -13.65
CA GLY A 57 -11.31 -5.43 -14.54
C GLY A 57 -12.64 -5.80 -13.90
N VAL A 58 -12.66 -6.31 -12.66
CA VAL A 58 -13.90 -6.70 -11.97
C VAL A 58 -14.35 -5.63 -10.95
N PHE A 59 -13.40 -4.87 -10.39
CA PHE A 59 -13.69 -3.82 -9.42
C PHE A 59 -12.93 -2.55 -9.78
N ASP A 60 -13.66 -1.46 -10.00
CA ASP A 60 -13.09 -0.12 -10.08
C ASP A 60 -12.63 0.29 -8.67
N LEU A 61 -11.34 0.10 -8.40
CA LEU A 61 -10.67 0.43 -7.14
C LEU A 61 -9.67 1.53 -7.41
N ASP A 62 -10.00 2.75 -6.97
CA ASP A 62 -9.09 3.90 -7.01
C ASP A 62 -8.56 4.17 -5.59
N ALA A 63 -7.29 3.87 -5.31
CA ALA A 63 -6.67 3.98 -3.98
C ALA A 63 -7.50 3.30 -2.86
N GLU A 64 -7.98 2.08 -3.14
CA GLU A 64 -8.83 1.28 -2.27
C GLU A 64 -8.35 -0.18 -2.22
N TYR A 65 -8.49 -0.81 -1.05
CA TYR A 65 -8.30 -2.23 -0.84
C TYR A 65 -9.65 -2.93 -0.72
N PHE A 66 -9.77 -4.11 -1.33
CA PHE A 66 -10.94 -4.97 -1.24
C PHE A 66 -10.67 -6.12 -0.26
N CYS A 67 -11.47 -6.22 0.79
CA CYS A 67 -11.37 -7.30 1.76
C CYS A 67 -11.96 -8.60 1.20
N TRP A 68 -11.13 -9.60 0.98
CA TRP A 68 -11.53 -10.90 0.42
C TRP A 68 -12.52 -11.72 1.26
N ARG A 69 -12.78 -11.35 2.53
CA ARG A 69 -13.75 -12.07 3.37
C ARG A 69 -15.16 -11.47 3.30
N CYS A 70 -15.27 -10.15 3.47
CA CYS A 70 -16.56 -9.47 3.59
C CYS A 70 -16.89 -8.57 2.39
N ASN A 71 -15.98 -8.48 1.40
CA ASN A 71 -16.10 -7.65 0.20
C ASN A 71 -16.16 -6.14 0.48
N ALA A 72 -15.86 -5.72 1.71
CA ALA A 72 -15.78 -4.31 2.07
C ALA A 72 -14.56 -3.64 1.43
N LYS A 73 -14.71 -2.35 1.13
CA LYS A 73 -13.63 -1.51 0.61
C LYS A 73 -13.01 -0.69 1.73
N THR A 74 -11.68 -0.69 1.82
CA THR A 74 -10.91 0.14 2.74
C THR A 74 -10.13 1.18 1.95
N LYS A 75 -10.24 2.46 2.32
CA LYS A 75 -9.50 3.54 1.66
C LYS A 75 -8.01 3.41 1.98
N LEU A 76 -7.16 3.34 0.96
CA LEU A 76 -5.71 3.24 1.13
C LEU A 76 -5.06 4.57 1.48
N ILE A 77 -5.66 5.70 1.09
CA ILE A 77 -5.12 7.05 1.34
C ILE A 77 -4.82 7.26 2.84
N SER A 78 -5.74 6.87 3.72
CA SER A 78 -5.53 6.99 5.18
C SER A 78 -4.41 6.09 5.68
N HIS A 79 -4.29 4.87 5.14
CA HIS A 79 -3.18 3.97 5.47
C HIS A 79 -1.83 4.50 5.00
N VAL A 80 -1.77 5.02 3.77
CA VAL A 80 -0.54 5.60 3.22
C VAL A 80 -0.14 6.87 3.98
N ASN A 81 -1.10 7.66 4.46
CA ASN A 81 -0.78 8.80 5.33
C ASN A 81 -0.21 8.35 6.68
N LYS A 82 -0.73 7.26 7.27
CA LYS A 82 -0.14 6.66 8.49
C LYS A 82 1.28 6.15 8.25
N LEU A 83 1.53 5.51 7.11
CA LEU A 83 2.86 5.08 6.67
C LEU A 83 3.84 6.26 6.58
N LEU A 84 3.43 7.38 5.96
CA LEU A 84 4.25 8.58 5.86
C LEU A 84 4.60 9.13 7.25
N LEU A 85 3.61 9.34 8.11
CA LEU A 85 3.82 9.84 9.47
C LEU A 85 4.75 8.91 10.28
N ALA A 86 4.60 7.60 10.12
CA ALA A 86 5.47 6.63 10.78
C ALA A 86 6.90 6.70 10.26
N SER A 87 7.10 6.89 8.96
CA SER A 87 8.45 7.06 8.38
C SER A 87 9.14 8.35 8.85
N GLU A 88 8.37 9.42 9.07
CA GLU A 88 8.87 10.70 9.61
C GLU A 88 9.26 10.59 11.09
N ALA A 89 8.64 9.68 11.84
CA ALA A 89 8.89 9.47 13.26
C ALA A 89 10.05 8.50 13.56
N ILE A 90 10.55 7.76 12.56
CA ILE A 90 11.73 6.91 12.71
C ILE A 90 12.96 7.80 12.57
N ASP A 91 13.90 7.78 13.50
CA ASP A 91 15.09 8.65 13.40
C ASP A 91 16.30 7.94 12.76
N SER A 92 16.40 6.61 12.84
CA SER A 92 17.69 5.91 12.63
C SER A 92 17.68 4.71 11.67
N ASP A 93 16.72 4.61 10.75
CA ASP A 93 16.69 3.50 9.78
C ASP A 93 16.20 3.96 8.39
N ASP A 94 17.14 4.44 7.58
CA ASP A 94 16.84 4.98 6.25
C ASP A 94 16.39 3.89 5.25
N ASP A 95 16.82 2.63 5.43
CA ASP A 95 16.37 1.51 4.59
C ASP A 95 14.90 1.17 4.87
N VAL A 96 14.52 1.12 6.15
CA VAL A 96 13.11 0.92 6.54
C VAL A 96 12.24 2.08 6.07
N LYS A 97 12.69 3.33 6.23
CA LYS A 97 11.96 4.51 5.73
C LYS A 97 11.78 4.45 4.22
N GLU A 98 12.85 4.16 3.48
CA GLU A 98 12.79 4.03 2.03
C GLU A 98 11.77 2.99 1.60
N LYS A 99 11.76 1.81 2.24
CA LYS A 99 10.79 0.75 1.96
C LYS A 99 9.35 1.21 2.21
N MET A 100 9.10 1.91 3.32
CA MET A 100 7.77 2.43 3.65
C MET A 100 7.28 3.48 2.64
N LEU A 101 8.14 4.43 2.26
CA LEU A 101 7.80 5.47 1.30
C LEU A 101 7.58 4.90 -0.11
N ASN A 102 8.44 3.98 -0.56
CA ASN A 102 8.27 3.27 -1.82
C ASN A 102 6.96 2.47 -1.87
N LEU A 103 6.58 1.82 -0.77
CA LEU A 103 5.29 1.13 -0.66
C LEU A 103 4.12 2.13 -0.79
N GLY A 104 4.21 3.29 -0.15
CA GLY A 104 3.21 4.35 -0.26
C GLY A 104 2.99 4.85 -1.69
N ILE A 105 4.08 5.15 -2.42
CA ILE A 105 4.02 5.56 -3.84
C ILE A 105 3.35 4.46 -4.67
N ASN A 106 3.78 3.21 -4.47
CA ASN A 106 3.26 2.07 -5.20
C ASN A 106 1.75 1.86 -4.98
N LEU A 107 1.25 2.06 -3.76
CA LEU A 107 -0.17 1.90 -3.43
C LEU A 107 -1.08 2.99 -4.02
N LEU A 108 -0.55 4.20 -4.24
CA LEU A 108 -1.32 5.33 -4.76
C LEU A 108 -1.12 5.56 -6.27
N ARG A 109 -0.18 4.84 -6.88
CA ARG A 109 0.18 5.00 -8.28
C ARG A 109 -1.01 4.77 -9.20
N GLY A 110 -1.22 5.70 -10.13
CA GLY A 110 -2.31 5.63 -11.10
C GLY A 110 -3.68 6.03 -10.53
N SER A 111 -3.73 6.47 -9.27
CA SER A 111 -4.95 6.99 -8.67
C SER A 111 -5.38 8.31 -9.31
N GLU A 112 -6.67 8.47 -9.57
CA GLU A 112 -7.22 9.71 -10.13
C GLU A 112 -7.57 10.74 -9.04
N LYS A 113 -7.82 10.26 -7.81
CA LYS A 113 -8.11 11.07 -6.61
C LYS A 113 -7.04 12.14 -6.35
N ALA A 114 -7.49 13.39 -6.21
CA ALA A 114 -6.63 14.53 -5.87
C ALA A 114 -5.84 14.31 -4.57
N ALA A 115 -6.49 13.77 -3.53
CA ALA A 115 -5.85 13.47 -2.25
C ALA A 115 -4.73 12.41 -2.37
N ALA A 116 -4.85 11.46 -3.31
CA ALA A 116 -3.78 10.49 -3.56
C ALA A 116 -2.59 11.16 -4.24
N LYS A 117 -2.84 12.04 -5.22
CA LYS A 117 -1.79 12.83 -5.91
C LYS A 117 -1.04 13.75 -4.96
N GLU A 118 -1.76 14.46 -4.10
CA GLU A 118 -1.17 15.32 -3.06
C GLU A 118 -0.27 14.51 -2.11
N LEU A 119 -0.78 13.37 -1.63
CA LEU A 119 -0.04 12.51 -0.72
C LEU A 119 1.20 11.89 -1.38
N MET A 120 1.13 11.51 -2.67
CA MET A 120 2.31 11.09 -3.44
C MET A 120 3.37 12.20 -3.52
N GLY A 121 2.97 13.45 -3.72
CA GLY A 121 3.91 14.59 -3.71
C GLY A 121 4.63 14.75 -2.37
N ARG A 122 3.92 14.60 -1.26
CA ARG A 122 4.51 14.61 0.09
C ARG A 122 5.50 13.46 0.31
N ILE A 123 5.16 12.26 -0.16
CA ILE A 123 6.03 11.08 -0.06
C ILE A 123 7.29 11.25 -0.92
N ALA A 124 7.15 11.77 -2.15
CA ALA A 124 8.28 12.05 -3.02
C ALA A 124 9.25 13.06 -2.38
N LEU A 125 8.72 14.12 -1.75
CA LEU A 125 9.52 15.09 -1.00
C LEU A 125 10.23 14.46 0.21
N ALA A 126 9.56 13.57 0.94
CA ALA A 126 10.20 12.83 2.04
C ALA A 126 11.33 11.94 1.52
N MET A 127 11.14 11.28 0.38
CA MET A 127 12.13 10.38 -0.20
C MET A 127 13.35 11.13 -0.78
N SER A 128 13.17 12.32 -1.36
CA SER A 128 14.29 13.15 -1.82
C SER A 128 15.18 13.64 -0.68
N LYS A 129 14.64 13.77 0.54
CA LYS A 129 15.42 14.09 1.74
C LYS A 129 16.27 12.91 2.22
N LEU A 130 15.81 11.68 2.02
CA LEU A 130 16.56 10.46 2.36
C LEU A 130 17.68 10.16 1.37
N LYS A 131 17.48 10.50 0.09
CA LYS A 131 18.48 10.32 -0.97
C LYS A 131 18.82 11.66 -1.63
N PRO A 132 19.77 12.42 -1.06
CA PRO A 132 20.22 13.68 -1.65
C PRO A 132 20.80 13.41 -3.05
N GLY A 133 20.14 13.90 -4.10
CA GLY A 133 20.51 13.69 -5.49
C GLY A 133 19.42 13.07 -6.36
N THR A 134 18.38 12.50 -5.76
CA THR A 134 17.18 12.04 -6.48
C THR A 134 16.16 13.17 -6.55
N ASN A 135 15.80 13.61 -7.75
CA ASN A 135 14.77 14.64 -7.90
C ASN A 135 13.36 14.03 -7.69
N THR A 136 12.38 14.86 -7.32
CA THR A 136 11.01 14.38 -7.03
C THR A 136 10.25 13.92 -8.26
N GLU A 137 10.61 14.42 -9.45
CA GLU A 137 9.98 14.02 -10.72
C GLU A 137 10.42 12.62 -11.14
N ASP A 138 11.70 12.28 -11.05
CA ASP A 138 12.29 10.97 -11.32
C ASP A 138 11.66 9.90 -10.43
N ILE A 139 11.39 10.21 -9.17
CA ILE A 139 10.68 9.33 -8.23
C ILE A 139 9.26 9.00 -8.74
N LEU A 140 8.58 10.00 -9.29
CA LEU A 140 7.24 9.87 -9.85
C LEU A 140 7.26 9.34 -11.31
N ASN A 141 8.39 9.43 -12.01
CA ASN A 141 8.56 9.01 -13.41
C ASN A 141 9.07 7.56 -13.55
N VAL A 142 9.99 7.08 -12.68
CA VAL A 142 10.34 5.65 -12.55
C VAL A 142 9.10 4.83 -12.21
N ALA A 143 8.10 5.49 -11.64
CA ALA A 143 6.79 4.92 -11.40
C ALA A 143 5.97 4.68 -12.68
N ASP A 144 6.12 5.53 -13.71
CA ASP A 144 5.33 5.51 -14.94
C ASP A 144 5.92 4.62 -16.05
N GLU A 145 7.22 4.35 -16.05
CA GLU A 145 7.87 3.48 -17.07
C GLU A 145 7.38 2.02 -17.03
N VAL A 146 6.93 1.53 -15.87
CA VAL A 146 6.28 0.21 -15.74
C VAL A 146 4.98 0.15 -16.56
N ARG A 147 4.32 1.29 -16.82
CA ARG A 147 3.13 1.37 -17.66
C ARG A 147 3.46 1.16 -19.14
N ALA A 148 4.59 1.69 -19.61
CA ALA A 148 4.99 1.62 -21.02
C ALA A 148 5.49 0.22 -21.42
N HIS A 149 6.14 -0.52 -20.50
CA HIS A 149 6.63 -1.86 -20.81
C HIS A 149 5.49 -2.91 -20.86
N PHE A 150 4.38 -2.72 -20.13
CA PHE A 150 3.26 -3.67 -20.12
C PHE A 150 2.32 -3.55 -21.33
N PHE A 151 2.17 -2.38 -21.95
CA PHE A 151 1.39 -2.24 -23.19
C PHE A 151 2.06 -2.90 -24.40
N ARG A 152 3.38 -3.11 -24.37
CA ARG A 152 4.12 -3.72 -25.49
C ARG A 152 4.03 -5.26 -25.54
N TYR A 153 3.61 -5.91 -24.45
CA TYR A 153 3.47 -7.37 -24.37
C TYR A 153 2.01 -7.87 -24.32
N MET A 154 1.02 -6.98 -24.45
CA MET A 154 -0.42 -7.33 -24.48
C MET A 154 -1.05 -7.24 -25.87
N LEU A 155 -0.25 -7.05 -26.92
CA LEU A 155 -0.69 -7.02 -28.33
C LEU A 155 -0.16 -8.21 -29.16
N CYS A 156 0.31 -9.28 -28.52
CA CYS A 156 0.57 -10.57 -29.16
C CYS A 156 -0.29 -11.65 -28.52
#